data_AF-A0A6P0IF48-F1
#
_entry.id   AF-A0A6P0IF48-F1
#
_cell.length_a   1.000
_cell.length_b   1.000
_cell.length_c   1.000
_cell.angle_alpha   90.00
_cell.angle_beta   90.00
_cell.angle_gamma   90.00
#
_symmetry.space_group_name_H-M   'P 1'
#
loop_
_entity.id
_entity.type
_entity.pdbx_description
1 polymer ?
#
loop_
_entity_poly.entity_id
_entity_poly.type
_entity_poly.pdbx_seq_one_letter_code
_entity_poly.pdbx_strand_id
1 'polypeptide(L)'
;PVVSILVSVLYQFLELSLITAVALMFGVFTSSLLATLLTFGVYMMGHLSRDLVELSKLSENPGIERMTETLYLVIPDLSRLNLKNDAVYGVLPPFPELFLNGLYGLLYIVLLLAIAILIFWQREF
;
A
#
# COMPACT_ATOMS: atom_id res chain seq x y z
N PRO A 1 -9.19 8.61 -23.31
CA PRO A 1 -9.71 8.07 -22.04
C PRO A 1 -9.67 6.53 -21.90
N VAL A 2 -10.00 5.73 -22.93
CA VAL A 2 -10.05 4.25 -22.81
C VAL A 2 -8.70 3.65 -22.36
N VAL A 3 -7.58 4.13 -22.93
CA VAL A 3 -6.23 3.70 -22.52
C VAL A 3 -5.95 4.06 -21.07
N SER A 4 -6.29 5.28 -20.64
CA SER A 4 -6.12 5.75 -19.26
C SER A 4 -6.90 4.90 -18.25
N ILE A 5 -8.13 4.52 -18.61
CA ILE A 5 -8.97 3.63 -17.80
C ILE A 5 -8.33 2.24 -17.70
N LEU A 6 -7.84 1.68 -18.80
CA LEU A 6 -7.20 0.36 -18.79
C LEU A 6 -5.94 0.34 -17.92
N VAL A 7 -5.10 1.38 -18.00
CA VAL A 7 -3.93 1.55 -17.13
C VAL A 7 -4.37 1.67 -15.66
N SER A 8 -5.40 2.47 -15.36
CA SER A 8 -5.91 2.57 -13.99
C SER A 8 -6.42 1.24 -13.44
N VAL A 9 -7.07 0.41 -14.25
CA VAL A 9 -7.52 -0.94 -13.83
C VAL A 9 -6.33 -1.85 -13.51
N LEU A 10 -5.26 -1.78 -14.31
CA LEU A 10 -4.04 -2.55 -14.05
C LEU A 10 -3.36 -2.14 -12.74
N TYR A 11 -3.30 -0.84 -12.46
CA TYR A 11 -2.75 -0.35 -11.20
C TYR A 11 -3.64 -0.68 -9.99
N GLN A 12 -4.96 -0.65 -10.15
CA GLN A 12 -5.89 -1.12 -9.12
C GLN A 12 -5.68 -2.61 -8.81
N PHE A 13 -5.40 -3.42 -9.83
CA PHE A 13 -5.08 -4.83 -9.63
C PHE A 13 -3.77 -5.03 -8.84
N LEU A 14 -2.74 -4.22 -9.14
CA LEU A 14 -1.50 -4.20 -8.35
C LEU A 14 -1.75 -3.79 -6.89
N GLU A 15 -2.57 -2.78 -6.67
CA GLU A 15 -2.96 -2.31 -5.34
C GLU A 15 -3.64 -3.43 -4.53
N LEU A 16 -4.61 -4.13 -5.12
CA LEU A 16 -5.29 -5.27 -4.50
C LEU A 16 -4.33 -6.43 -4.23
N SER A 17 -3.39 -6.70 -5.14
CA SER A 17 -2.36 -7.73 -4.96
C SER A 17 -1.44 -7.41 -3.78
N LEU A 18 -1.09 -6.14 -3.61
CA LEU A 18 -0.29 -5.66 -2.49
C LEU A 18 -1.01 -5.79 -1.16
N ILE A 19 -2.29 -5.40 -1.09
CA ILE A 19 -3.12 -5.59 0.10
C ILE A 19 -3.26 -7.08 0.43
N THR A 20 -3.38 -7.93 -0.59
CA THR A 20 -3.42 -9.39 -0.39
C THR A 20 -2.10 -9.91 0.17
N ALA A 21 -0.96 -9.42 -0.31
CA ALA A 21 0.35 -9.79 0.23
C ALA A 21 0.51 -9.37 1.71
N VAL A 22 0.02 -8.18 2.08
CA VAL A 22 -0.05 -7.74 3.49
C VAL A 22 -0.91 -8.70 4.32
N ALA A 23 -2.09 -9.07 3.81
CA ALA A 23 -3.00 -9.98 4.49
C ALA A 23 -2.38 -11.35 4.75
N LEU A 24 -1.69 -11.90 3.74
CA LEU A 24 -0.97 -13.16 3.85
C LEU A 24 0.18 -13.05 4.87
N MET A 25 0.96 -11.97 4.82
CA MET A 25 2.07 -11.75 5.76
C MET A 25 1.58 -11.73 7.21
N PHE A 26 0.51 -10.99 7.53
CA PHE A 26 -0.08 -11.02 8.87
C PHE A 26 -0.71 -12.38 9.22
N GLY A 27 -1.36 -13.02 8.25
CA GLY A 27 -2.03 -14.31 8.44
C GLY A 27 -1.10 -15.45 8.84
N VAL A 28 0.19 -15.40 8.49
CA VAL A 28 1.16 -16.46 8.81
C VAL A 28 1.52 -16.52 10.31
N PHE A 29 1.52 -15.38 11.02
CA PHE A 29 1.91 -15.33 12.44
C PHE A 29 0.79 -14.92 13.40
N THR A 30 -0.32 -14.41 12.88
CA THR A 30 -1.43 -13.85 13.66
C THR A 30 -2.72 -14.67 13.49
N SER A 31 -3.71 -14.51 14.38
CA SER A 31 -5.04 -15.11 14.18
C SER A 31 -5.78 -14.47 13.01
N SER A 32 -6.68 -15.22 12.35
CA SER A 32 -7.43 -14.75 11.18
C SER A 32 -8.15 -13.40 11.42
N LEU A 33 -8.75 -13.22 12.60
CA LEU A 33 -9.45 -11.97 12.96
C LEU A 33 -8.50 -10.79 13.16
N LEU A 34 -7.35 -11.00 13.80
CA LEU A 34 -6.37 -9.93 13.99
C LEU A 34 -5.69 -9.58 12.65
N ALA A 35 -5.42 -10.56 11.80
CA ALA A 35 -4.84 -10.33 10.48
C ALA A 35 -5.76 -9.48 9.58
N THR A 36 -7.07 -9.72 9.61
CA THR A 36 -8.03 -8.89 8.85
C THR A 36 -8.10 -7.47 9.37
N LEU A 37 -8.13 -7.27 10.69
CA LEU A 37 -8.12 -5.93 11.30
C LEU A 37 -6.83 -5.15 10.98
N LEU A 38 -5.66 -5.80 11.05
CA LEU A 38 -4.38 -5.17 10.72
C LEU A 38 -4.31 -4.82 9.22
N THR A 39 -4.74 -5.72 8.34
CA THR A 39 -4.79 -5.47 6.89
C THR A 39 -5.72 -4.31 6.57
N PHE A 40 -6.88 -4.25 7.22
CA PHE A 40 -7.81 -3.13 7.06
C PHE A 40 -7.19 -1.81 7.54
N GLY A 41 -6.46 -1.84 8.67
CA GLY A 41 -5.67 -0.71 9.14
C GLY A 41 -4.63 -0.25 8.11
N VAL A 42 -3.88 -1.17 7.52
CA VAL A 42 -2.89 -0.88 6.47
C VAL A 42 -3.55 -0.33 5.21
N TYR A 43 -4.70 -0.87 4.80
CA TYR A 43 -5.47 -0.35 3.66
C TYR A 43 -5.91 1.11 3.89
N MET A 44 -6.47 1.38 5.06
CA MET A 44 -6.87 2.72 5.46
C MET A 44 -5.67 3.65 5.50
N MET A 45 -4.58 3.25 6.16
CA MET A 45 -3.37 4.07 6.25
C MET A 45 -2.72 4.31 4.89
N GLY A 46 -2.65 3.34 3.99
CA GLY A 46 -2.07 3.57 2.67
C GLY A 46 -2.87 4.53 1.79
N HIS A 47 -4.17 4.70 2.05
CA HIS A 47 -5.01 5.72 1.39
C HIS A 47 -5.04 7.06 2.14
N LEU A 48 -5.18 7.02 3.45
CA LEU A 48 -5.34 8.19 4.30
C LEU A 48 -4.00 8.79 4.74
N SER A 49 -2.85 8.13 4.53
CA SER A 49 -1.58 8.59 5.11
C SER A 49 -1.18 9.98 4.62
N ARG A 50 -1.42 10.32 3.35
CA ARG A 50 -1.17 11.69 2.85
C ARG A 50 -2.02 12.71 3.60
N ASP A 51 -3.31 12.45 3.71
CA ASP A 51 -4.25 13.33 4.41
C ASP A 51 -3.93 13.42 5.91
N LEU A 52 -3.55 12.31 6.55
CA LEU A 52 -3.17 12.26 7.97
C LEU A 52 -1.85 12.98 8.26
N VAL A 53 -0.88 12.95 7.33
CA VAL A 53 0.36 13.73 7.43
C VAL A 53 0.07 15.22 7.27
N GLU A 54 -0.85 15.60 6.38
CA GLU A 54 -1.26 17.00 6.24
C GLU A 54 -2.03 17.49 7.48
N LEU A 55 -2.94 16.67 8.01
CA LEU A 55 -3.67 16.94 9.25
C LEU A 55 -2.75 16.96 10.48
N SER A 56 -1.71 16.12 10.54
CA SER A 56 -0.76 16.12 11.67
C SER A 56 0.10 17.38 11.69
N LYS A 57 0.51 17.89 10.52
CA LYS A 57 1.17 19.20 10.37
C LYS A 57 0.29 20.36 10.84
N LEU A 58 -1.02 20.26 10.65
CA LEU A 58 -2.00 21.22 11.16
C LEU A 58 -2.21 21.13 12.68
N SER A 59 -1.93 19.97 13.29
CA SER A 59 -2.19 19.69 14.70
C SER A 59 -0.99 19.97 15.64
N GLU A 60 0.18 20.34 15.11
CA GLU A 60 1.42 20.70 15.86
C GLU A 60 1.83 19.74 16.99
N ASN A 61 1.42 18.46 16.95
CA ASN A 61 1.76 17.49 17.97
C ASN A 61 2.95 16.62 17.54
N PRO A 62 4.15 16.82 18.10
CA PRO A 62 5.37 16.14 17.66
C PRO A 62 5.38 14.63 17.95
N GLY A 63 4.50 14.15 18.85
CA GLY A 63 4.32 12.73 19.09
C GLY A 63 3.53 12.04 17.98
N ILE A 64 2.50 12.70 17.46
CA ILE A 64 1.67 12.19 16.36
C ILE A 64 2.48 12.23 15.05
N GLU A 65 3.21 13.32 14.81
CA GLU A 65 4.08 13.47 13.64
C GLU A 65 5.08 12.32 13.50
N ARG A 66 5.86 12.03 14.56
CA ARG A 66 6.82 10.92 14.55
C ARG A 66 6.18 9.55 14.36
N MET A 67 5.02 9.33 14.98
CA MET A 67 4.31 8.06 14.84
C MET A 67 3.82 7.86 13.40
N THR A 68 3.28 8.91 12.78
CA THR A 68 2.83 8.90 11.38
C THR A 68 4.00 8.74 10.40
N GLU A 69 5.13 9.43 10.62
CA GLU A 69 6.34 9.27 9.79
C GLU A 69 6.91 7.85 9.85
N THR A 70 6.99 7.27 11.04
CA THR A 70 7.48 5.89 11.22
C THR A 70 6.55 4.90 10.53
N LEU A 71 5.24 5.11 10.64
CA LEU A 71 4.25 4.31 9.93
C LEU A 71 4.37 4.46 8.41
N TYR A 72 4.60 5.68 7.91
CA TYR A 72 4.74 5.96 6.48
C TYR A 72 5.97 5.29 5.85
N LEU A 73 7.03 5.10 6.64
CA LEU A 73 8.23 4.38 6.20
C LEU A 73 8.01 2.86 6.09
N VAL A 74 7.13 2.30 6.93
CA VAL A 74 6.87 0.84 6.97
C VAL A 74 5.69 0.45 6.08
N ILE A 75 4.66 1.29 6.01
CA ILE A 75 3.43 1.04 5.27
C ILE A 75 3.62 1.40 3.79
N PRO A 76 3.26 0.51 2.85
CA PRO A 76 3.30 0.86 1.43
C PRO A 76 2.33 2.00 1.11
N ASP A 77 2.81 3.01 0.38
CA ASP A 77 2.00 4.12 -0.10
C ASP A 77 1.08 3.66 -1.26
N LEU A 78 -0.11 3.15 -0.91
CA LEU A 78 -1.13 2.67 -1.85
C LEU A 78 -1.62 3.78 -2.80
N SER A 79 -1.56 5.05 -2.37
CA SER A 79 -1.99 6.18 -3.20
C SER A 79 -1.16 6.32 -4.50
N ARG A 80 0.07 5.80 -4.54
CA ARG A 80 0.90 5.76 -5.77
C ARG A 80 0.34 4.85 -6.86
N LEU A 81 -0.52 3.91 -6.46
CA LEU A 81 -1.21 3.00 -7.38
C LEU A 81 -2.62 3.49 -7.73
N ASN A 82 -3.11 4.54 -7.08
CA ASN A 82 -4.44 5.07 -7.32
C ASN A 82 -4.45 6.08 -8.48
N LEU A 83 -4.72 5.58 -9.69
CA LEU A 83 -4.81 6.40 -10.90
C LEU A 83 -6.25 6.75 -11.31
N LYS A 84 -7.24 6.40 -10.47
CA LYS A 84 -8.65 6.44 -10.83
C LYS A 84 -9.15 7.85 -11.13
N ASN A 85 -8.72 8.82 -10.33
CA ASN A 85 -9.13 10.22 -10.48
C ASN A 85 -8.61 10.81 -11.80
N ASP A 86 -7.33 10.62 -12.10
CA ASP A 86 -6.71 11.18 -13.31
C ASP A 86 -7.20 10.48 -14.58
N ALA A 87 -7.42 9.16 -14.51
CA ALA A 87 -7.87 8.36 -15.64
C ALA A 87 -9.26 8.75 -16.17
N VAL A 88 -10.16 9.25 -15.31
CA VAL A 88 -11.50 9.75 -15.71
C VAL A 88 -11.36 10.99 -16.59
N TYR A 89 -10.39 11.86 -16.30
CA TYR A 89 -10.06 13.03 -17.13
C TYR A 89 -9.19 12.67 -18.33
N GLY A 90 -8.81 11.40 -18.49
CA GLY A 90 -7.90 10.94 -19.54
C GLY A 90 -6.45 11.34 -19.33
N VAL A 91 -6.12 11.90 -18.17
CA VAL A 91 -4.77 12.28 -17.78
C VAL A 91 -4.10 11.07 -17.14
N LEU A 92 -2.86 10.80 -17.52
CA LEU A 92 -2.02 9.80 -16.86
C LEU A 92 -0.73 10.48 -16.45
N PRO A 93 -0.10 10.04 -15.34
CA PRO A 93 1.26 10.45 -15.03
C PRO A 93 2.21 10.14 -16.19
N PRO A 94 3.33 10.87 -16.32
CA PRO A 94 4.37 10.55 -17.29
C PRO A 94 4.82 9.10 -17.17
N PHE A 95 5.20 8.47 -18.30
CA PHE A 95 5.63 7.07 -18.33
C PHE A 95 6.72 6.71 -17.29
N PRO A 96 7.75 7.55 -17.02
CA PRO A 96 8.73 7.25 -15.98
C PRO A 96 8.12 7.11 -14.58
N GLU A 97 7.14 7.96 -14.26
CA GLU A 97 6.47 7.94 -12.95
C GLU A 97 5.56 6.71 -12.83
N LEU A 98 4.81 6.39 -13.89
CA LEU A 98 4.06 5.14 -13.98
C LEU A 98 4.97 3.94 -13.71
N PHE A 99 6.07 3.82 -14.46
CA PHE A 99 6.99 2.69 -14.33
C PHE A 99 7.56 2.56 -12.91
N LEU A 100 7.99 3.67 -12.30
CA LEU A 100 8.50 3.68 -10.93
C LEU A 100 7.43 3.29 -9.91
N ASN A 101 6.19 3.77 -10.04
CA ASN A 101 5.09 3.43 -9.14
C ASN A 101 4.70 1.95 -9.27
N GLY A 102 4.66 1.42 -10.49
CA GLY A 102 4.39 -0.01 -10.74
C GLY A 102 5.49 -0.91 -10.18
N LEU A 103 6.76 -0.53 -10.41
CA LEU A 103 7.92 -1.25 -9.87
C LEU A 103 7.94 -1.22 -8.33
N TYR A 104 7.63 -0.07 -7.74
CA TYR A 104 7.50 0.09 -6.29
C TYR A 104 6.46 -0.91 -5.73
N GLY A 105 5.26 -0.95 -6.31
CA GLY A 105 4.22 -1.90 -5.88
C GLY A 105 4.65 -3.36 -6.01
N LEU A 106 5.26 -3.73 -7.13
CA LEU A 106 5.77 -5.08 -7.37
C LEU A 106 6.85 -5.49 -6.37
N LEU A 107 7.82 -4.61 -6.09
CA LEU A 107 8.89 -4.89 -5.12
C LEU A 107 8.33 -5.10 -3.71
N TYR A 108 7.36 -4.28 -3.29
CA TYR A 108 6.69 -4.46 -2.00
C TYR A 108 5.90 -5.77 -1.93
N ILE A 109 5.19 -6.16 -3.00
CA ILE A 109 4.50 -7.46 -3.07
C ILE A 109 5.50 -8.59 -2.86
N VAL A 110 6.59 -8.61 -3.63
CA VAL A 110 7.62 -9.66 -3.55
C VAL A 110 8.25 -9.70 -2.15
N LEU A 111 8.56 -8.53 -1.57
CA LEU A 111 9.15 -8.43 -0.24
C LEU A 111 8.21 -8.97 0.84
N LEU A 112 6.94 -8.58 0.83
CA LEU A 112 5.95 -9.03 1.82
C LEU A 112 5.70 -10.53 1.72
N LEU A 113 5.59 -11.06 0.49
CA LEU A 113 5.45 -12.49 0.27
C LEU A 113 6.71 -13.27 0.70
N ALA A 114 7.90 -12.75 0.42
CA ALA A 114 9.15 -13.36 0.87
C ALA A 114 9.22 -13.43 2.41
N ILE A 115 8.82 -12.35 3.11
CA ILE A 115 8.73 -12.35 4.57
C ILE A 115 7.69 -13.38 5.05
N ALA A 116 6.51 -13.42 4.43
CA ALA A 116 5.46 -14.40 4.77
C ALA A 116 5.98 -15.84 4.62
N ILE A 117 6.67 -16.15 3.52
CA ILE A 117 7.27 -17.46 3.27
C ILE A 117 8.34 -17.79 4.31
N LEU A 118 9.24 -16.86 4.64
CA LEU A 118 10.29 -17.09 5.63
C LEU A 118 9.73 -17.39 7.03
N ILE A 119 8.71 -16.65 7.46
CA ILE A 119 8.05 -16.88 8.75
C ILE A 119 7.33 -18.24 8.75
N PHE A 120 6.66 -18.58 7.65
CA PHE A 120 6.01 -19.88 7.51
C PHE A 120 7.02 -21.03 7.59
N TRP A 121 8.16 -20.88 6.92
CA TRP A 121 9.24 -21.87 6.91
C TRP A 121 9.83 -22.13 8.29
N GLN A 122 9.99 -21.09 9.13
CA GLN A 122 10.46 -21.24 10.52
C GLN A 122 9.45 -21.90 11.46
N ARG A 123 8.15 -21.92 11.11
CA ARG A 123 7.10 -22.50 11.96
C ARG A 123 6.86 -23.98 11.72
N GLU A 124 7.03 -24.44 10.48
CA GLU A 124 6.70 -25.82 10.09
C GLU A 124 7.88 -26.79 10.07
N PHE A 125 9.13 -26.30 10.19
CA PHE A 125 10.36 -27.11 10.28
C PHE A 125 11.04 -26.93 11.64
#